data_AF-A0A2H0UJM0-F1
#
_entry.id   AF-A0A2H0UJM0-F1
#
_cell.length_a   1.000
_cell.length_b   1.000
_cell.length_c   1.000
_cell.angle_alpha   90.00
_cell.angle_beta   90.00
_cell.angle_gamma   90.00
#
_symmetry.space_group_name_H-M   'P 1'
#
loop_
_entity.id
_entity.type
_entity.pdbx_description
1 polymer ?
#
loop_
_entity_poly.entity_id
_entity_poly.type
_entity_poly.pdbx_seq_one_letter_code
_entity_poly.pdbx_strand_id
1 'polypeptide(L)'
;MKAMAIYIPLAKEYVFERRARRVIFLIIGLCAVGYIYFVSTSVLYIIARKDAHTQISQVESQVATLESEYFVLSSTISIEEAEKLGLVSVSKKNFVTRTSVHASLSEVASNGL
;
A
#
# COMPACT_ATOMS: atom_id res chain seq x y z
N MET A 1 66.15 -40.39 12.82
CA MET A 1 65.05 -39.53 13.32
C MET A 1 64.80 -38.26 12.51
N LYS A 2 65.82 -37.56 11.96
CA LYS A 2 65.62 -36.31 11.18
C LYS A 2 64.78 -36.45 9.90
N ALA A 3 64.81 -37.62 9.25
CA ALA A 3 64.02 -37.87 8.04
C ALA A 3 62.50 -37.87 8.30
N MET A 4 62.03 -38.39 9.44
CA MET A 4 60.60 -38.46 9.75
C MET A 4 59.98 -37.08 10.04
N ALA A 5 60.76 -36.15 10.61
CA ALA A 5 60.31 -34.79 10.92
C ALA A 5 60.07 -33.93 9.67
N ILE A 6 60.72 -34.25 8.54
CA ILE A 6 60.63 -33.49 7.28
C ILE A 6 59.47 -33.97 6.39
N TYR A 7 59.01 -35.22 6.53
CA TYR A 7 57.86 -35.73 5.74
C TYR A 7 56.49 -35.20 6.19
N ILE A 8 56.34 -34.89 7.49
CA ILE A 8 55.11 -34.36 8.08
C ILE A 8 54.70 -32.99 7.50
N PRO A 9 55.61 -31.99 7.33
CA PRO A 9 55.23 -30.72 6.72
C PRO A 9 54.84 -30.85 5.24
N LEU A 10 55.56 -31.67 4.47
CA LEU A 10 55.29 -31.89 3.04
C LEU A 10 53.89 -32.51 2.80
N ALA A 11 53.50 -33.50 3.61
CA ALA A 11 52.16 -34.11 3.50
C ALA A 11 51.03 -33.12 3.88
N LYS A 12 51.31 -32.16 4.76
CA LYS A 12 50.33 -31.16 5.21
C LYS A 12 50.02 -30.13 4.12
N GLU A 13 51.02 -29.73 3.33
CA GLU A 13 50.87 -28.74 2.25
C GLU A 13 49.93 -29.23 1.14
N TYR A 14 50.07 -30.47 0.68
CA TYR A 14 49.21 -31.03 -0.38
C TYR A 14 47.74 -31.26 0.01
N VAL A 15 47.46 -31.49 1.30
CA VAL A 15 46.08 -31.64 1.80
C VAL A 15 45.44 -30.27 2.02
N PHE A 16 46.24 -29.29 2.45
CA PHE A 16 45.79 -27.91 2.63
C PHE A 16 45.38 -27.28 1.29
N GLU A 17 46.20 -27.43 0.25
CA GLU A 17 45.92 -26.88 -1.10
C GLU A 17 44.60 -27.42 -1.68
N ARG A 18 44.34 -28.72 -1.53
CA ARG A 18 43.10 -29.37 -2.01
C ARG A 18 41.85 -28.95 -1.24
N ARG A 19 41.98 -28.56 0.03
CA ARG A 19 40.86 -28.02 0.82
C ARG A 19 40.65 -26.55 0.49
N ALA A 20 41.72 -25.75 0.43
CA ALA A 20 41.66 -24.33 0.09
C ALA A 20 40.98 -24.09 -1.27
N ARG A 21 41.34 -24.84 -2.32
CA ARG A 21 40.68 -24.74 -3.63
C ARG A 21 39.17 -24.95 -3.54
N ARG A 22 38.72 -26.00 -2.85
CA ARG A 22 37.29 -26.30 -2.69
C ARG A 22 36.54 -25.23 -1.91
N VAL A 23 37.16 -24.70 -0.86
CA VAL A 23 36.57 -23.61 -0.06
C VAL A 23 36.42 -22.35 -0.90
N ILE A 24 37.43 -21.97 -1.67
CA ILE A 24 37.36 -20.80 -2.55
C ILE A 24 36.26 -20.97 -3.61
N PHE A 25 36.16 -22.13 -4.26
CA PHE A 25 35.08 -22.40 -5.22
C PHE A 25 33.70 -22.35 -4.56
N LEU A 26 33.55 -22.86 -3.33
CA LEU A 26 32.29 -22.75 -2.58
C LEU A 26 31.94 -21.31 -2.27
N ILE A 27 32.91 -20.51 -1.83
CA ILE A 27 32.70 -19.09 -1.51
C ILE A 27 32.28 -18.33 -2.78
N ILE A 28 32.97 -18.55 -3.90
CA ILE A 28 32.63 -17.92 -5.19
C ILE A 28 31.21 -18.32 -5.61
N GLY A 29 30.85 -19.60 -5.50
CA GLY A 29 29.51 -20.07 -5.81
C GLY A 29 28.45 -19.42 -4.92
N LEU A 30 28.71 -19.32 -3.62
CA LEU A 30 27.81 -18.67 -2.66
C LEU A 30 27.64 -17.18 -2.95
N CYS A 31 28.74 -16.48 -3.29
CA CYS A 31 28.69 -15.09 -3.72
C CYS A 31 27.90 -14.91 -5.01
N ALA A 32 28.06 -15.80 -6.00
CA ALA A 32 27.32 -15.74 -7.25
C ALA A 32 25.80 -15.92 -7.03
N VAL A 33 25.41 -16.91 -6.22
CA VAL A 33 24.00 -17.13 -5.85
C VAL A 33 23.44 -15.93 -5.09
N GLY A 34 24.19 -15.41 -4.11
CA GLY A 34 23.78 -14.23 -3.35
C GLY A 34 23.62 -12.99 -4.23
N TYR A 35 24.51 -12.79 -5.19
CA TYR A 35 24.43 -11.70 -6.15
C TYR A 35 23.17 -11.79 -7.02
N ILE A 36 22.91 -12.96 -7.61
CA ILE A 36 21.70 -13.18 -8.43
C ILE A 36 20.44 -12.92 -7.60
N TYR A 37 20.36 -13.47 -6.38
CA TYR A 37 19.23 -13.27 -5.48
C TYR A 37 19.02 -11.78 -5.14
N PHE A 38 20.10 -11.07 -4.83
CA PHE A 38 20.05 -9.64 -4.52
C PHE A 38 19.54 -8.82 -5.71
N VAL A 39 20.05 -9.09 -6.91
CA VAL A 39 19.61 -8.40 -8.14
C VAL A 39 18.15 -8.71 -8.43
N SER A 40 17.73 -9.98 -8.38
CA SER A 40 16.33 -10.38 -8.61
C SER A 40 15.39 -9.71 -7.62
N THR A 41 15.74 -9.69 -6.34
CA THR A 41 14.92 -9.04 -5.30
C THR A 41 14.84 -7.53 -5.51
N SER A 42 15.95 -6.89 -5.87
CA SER A 42 16.01 -5.46 -6.15
C SER A 42 15.10 -5.08 -7.33
N VAL A 43 15.15 -5.85 -8.42
CA VAL A 43 14.29 -5.63 -9.59
C VAL A 43 12.81 -5.81 -9.23
N LEU A 44 12.45 -6.88 -8.52
CA LEU A 44 11.07 -7.12 -8.10
C LEU A 44 10.54 -6.02 -7.17
N TYR A 45 11.37 -5.53 -6.25
CA TYR A 45 11.01 -4.43 -5.36
C TYR A 45 10.72 -3.14 -6.14
N ILE A 46 11.55 -2.81 -7.14
CA ILE A 46 11.35 -1.63 -7.98
C ILE A 46 10.06 -1.77 -8.82
N ILE A 47 9.80 -2.95 -9.38
CA ILE A 47 8.58 -3.20 -10.19
C ILE A 47 7.34 -3.05 -9.32
N ALA A 48 7.30 -3.68 -8.15
CA ALA A 48 6.17 -3.55 -7.22
C ALA A 48 5.91 -2.09 -6.83
N ARG A 49 6.97 -1.29 -6.65
CA ARG A 49 6.84 0.14 -6.38
C ARG A 49 6.27 0.91 -7.57
N LYS A 50 6.67 0.58 -8.80
CA LYS A 50 6.13 1.19 -10.02
C LYS A 50 4.66 0.85 -10.22
N ASP A 51 4.29 -0.42 -10.04
CA ASP A 51 2.89 -0.87 -10.17
C ASP A 51 1.99 -0.18 -9.15
N ALA A 52 2.46 0.03 -7.92
CA ALA A 52 1.74 0.81 -6.92
C ALA A 52 1.55 2.27 -7.34
N HIS A 53 2.59 2.92 -7.89
CA HIS A 53 2.48 4.29 -8.40
C HIS A 53 1.51 4.40 -9.59
N THR A 54 1.52 3.43 -10.51
CA THR A 54 0.57 3.38 -11.63
C THR A 54 -0.87 3.23 -11.14
N GLN A 55 -1.10 2.37 -10.16
CA GLN A 55 -2.43 2.20 -9.56
C GLN A 55 -2.91 3.47 -8.86
N ILE A 56 -2.04 4.15 -8.11
CA ILE A 56 -2.37 5.44 -7.47
C ILE A 56 -2.79 6.47 -8.53
N SER A 57 -2.00 6.61 -9.61
CA SER A 57 -2.31 7.55 -10.68
C SER A 57 -3.64 7.22 -11.40
N GLN A 58 -3.98 5.94 -11.54
CA GLN A 58 -5.28 5.53 -12.10
C GLN A 58 -6.45 5.92 -11.18
N VAL A 59 -6.31 5.68 -9.87
CA VAL A 59 -7.34 6.06 -8.88
C VAL A 59 -7.51 7.57 -8.83
N GLU A 60 -6.42 8.34 -8.82
CA GLU A 60 -6.47 9.81 -8.86
C GLU A 60 -7.20 10.32 -10.10
N SER A 61 -6.95 9.73 -11.27
CA SER A 61 -7.66 10.08 -12.49
C SER A 61 -9.16 9.80 -12.39
N GLN A 62 -9.55 8.67 -11.79
CA GLN A 62 -10.97 8.34 -11.58
C GLN A 62 -11.64 9.32 -10.62
N VAL A 63 -10.95 9.70 -9.54
CA VAL A 63 -11.44 10.71 -8.60
C VAL A 63 -11.63 12.06 -9.31
N ALA A 64 -10.65 12.51 -10.09
CA ALA A 64 -10.76 13.77 -10.83
C ALA A 64 -11.94 13.77 -11.83
N THR A 65 -12.19 12.64 -12.50
CA THR A 65 -13.38 12.49 -13.36
C THR A 65 -14.67 12.60 -12.55
N LEU A 66 -14.77 11.89 -11.43
CA LEU A 66 -15.94 11.95 -10.55
C LEU A 66 -16.17 13.35 -9.97
N GLU A 67 -15.11 14.06 -9.59
CA GLU A 67 -15.19 15.44 -9.10
C GLU A 67 -15.69 16.39 -10.20
N SER A 68 -15.22 16.21 -11.44
CA SER A 68 -15.70 16.99 -12.57
C SER A 68 -17.18 16.72 -12.86
N GLU A 69 -17.60 15.45 -12.87
CA GLU A 69 -19.01 15.07 -13.05
C GLU A 69 -19.90 15.61 -11.94
N TYR A 70 -19.46 15.51 -10.69
CA TYR A 70 -20.16 16.07 -9.54
C TYR A 70 -20.30 17.59 -9.67
N PHE A 71 -19.23 18.29 -10.09
CA PHE A 71 -19.26 19.73 -10.27
C PHE A 71 -20.26 20.15 -11.35
N VAL A 72 -20.29 19.44 -12.49
CA VAL A 72 -21.28 19.66 -13.56
C VAL A 72 -22.70 19.44 -13.04
N LEU A 73 -22.95 18.32 -12.36
CA LEU A 73 -24.28 18.01 -11.82
C LEU A 73 -24.71 19.02 -10.76
N SER A 74 -23.81 19.40 -9.86
CA SER A 74 -24.07 20.39 -8.81
C SER A 74 -24.29 21.79 -9.40
N SER A 75 -23.63 22.14 -10.50
CA SER A 75 -23.85 23.43 -11.18
C SER A 75 -25.20 23.50 -11.89
N THR A 76 -25.78 22.34 -12.23
CA THR A 76 -27.09 22.21 -12.86
C THR A 76 -28.23 22.38 -11.85
N ILE A 77 -27.97 22.16 -10.56
CA ILE A 77 -28.91 22.43 -9.46
C ILE A 77 -28.86 23.93 -9.14
N SER A 78 -29.39 24.76 -10.04
CA SER A 78 -29.59 26.19 -9.80
C SER A 78 -31.05 26.48 -9.43
N ILE A 79 -31.30 27.63 -8.80
CA ILE A 79 -32.65 28.07 -8.43
C ILE A 79 -33.49 28.29 -9.69
N GLU A 80 -32.87 28.78 -10.77
CA GLU A 80 -33.53 28.96 -12.06
C GLU A 80 -33.98 27.63 -12.68
N GLU A 81 -33.19 26.56 -12.53
CA GLU A 81 -33.56 25.23 -13.01
C GLU A 81 -34.64 24.58 -12.10
N ALA A 82 -34.60 24.87 -10.79
CA ALA A 82 -35.63 24.44 -9.86
C ALA A 82 -37.00 25.10 -10.14
N GLU A 83 -37.02 26.39 -10.46
CA GLU A 83 -38.24 27.10 -10.85
C GLU A 83 -38.83 26.55 -12.16
N LYS A 84 -37.99 26.19 -13.16
CA LYS A 84 -38.44 25.53 -14.40
C LYS A 84 -39.02 24.13 -14.16
N LEU A 85 -38.51 23.41 -13.16
CA LEU A 85 -39.06 22.11 -12.73
C LEU A 85 -40.38 22.25 -11.93
N GLY A 86 -40.89 23.46 -11.74
CA GLY A 86 -42.12 23.73 -11.01
C GLY A 86 -41.95 23.61 -9.49
N LEU A 87 -40.71 23.60 -8.99
CA LEU A 87 -40.43 23.61 -7.56
C LEU A 87 -40.70 25.01 -7.02
N VAL A 88 -41.58 25.08 -6.02
CA VAL A 88 -42.01 26.34 -5.40
C VAL A 88 -41.19 26.57 -4.13
N SER A 89 -40.73 27.81 -3.91
CA SER A 89 -39.97 28.18 -2.71
C SER A 89 -40.76 27.90 -1.43
N VAL A 90 -40.32 26.92 -0.64
CA VAL A 90 -40.97 26.53 0.61
C VAL A 90 -40.48 27.43 1.74
N SER A 91 -41.27 28.45 2.09
CA SER A 91 -40.94 29.45 3.13
C SER A 91 -40.83 28.87 4.56
N LYS A 92 -41.43 27.70 4.82
CA LYS A 92 -41.32 26.98 6.10
C LYS A 92 -40.65 25.62 5.91
N LYS A 93 -39.32 25.57 6.06
CA LYS A 93 -38.58 24.31 6.21
C LYS A 93 -38.63 23.87 7.68
N ASN A 94 -39.48 22.88 7.98
CA ASN A 94 -39.42 22.19 9.27
C ASN A 94 -38.32 21.11 9.18
N PHE A 95 -37.13 21.43 9.63
CA PHE A 95 -36.05 20.46 9.77
C PHE A 95 -36.32 19.58 10.99
N VAL A 96 -36.62 18.31 10.77
CA VAL A 96 -36.76 17.33 11.86
C VAL A 96 -35.38 16.74 12.14
N THR A 97 -34.67 17.34 13.10
CA THR A 97 -33.44 16.77 13.65
C THR A 97 -33.80 15.58 14.54
N ARG A 98 -33.19 14.41 14.31
CA ARG A 98 -33.45 13.17 15.09
C ARG A 98 -33.23 13.30 16.61
N THR A 99 -32.66 14.41 17.09
CA THR A 99 -32.52 14.73 18.52
C THR A 99 -33.86 15.03 19.20
N SER A 100 -34.88 15.54 18.50
CA SER A 100 -36.15 15.94 19.14
C SER A 100 -37.10 14.77 19.43
N VAL A 101 -36.86 13.59 18.86
CA VAL A 101 -37.67 12.39 19.13
C VAL A 101 -37.51 11.90 20.58
N HIS A 102 -36.37 12.20 21.22
CA HIS A 102 -36.16 11.86 22.63
C HIS A 102 -36.76 12.88 23.60
N ALA A 103 -36.85 14.16 23.20
CA ALA A 103 -37.38 15.22 24.06
C ALA A 103 -38.92 15.18 24.15
N SER A 104 -39.61 14.82 23.06
CA SER A 104 -41.07 14.73 23.05
C SER A 104 -41.62 13.51 23.80
N LEU A 105 -40.83 12.44 23.96
CA LEU A 105 -41.21 11.29 24.79
C LEU A 105 -41.04 11.57 26.28
N SER A 106 -40.08 12.41 26.69
CA SER A 106 -39.92 12.79 28.11
C SER A 106 -40.95 13.82 28.58
N GLU A 107 -41.46 14.68 27.70
CA GLU A 107 -42.44 15.72 28.07
C GLU A 107 -43.88 15.19 28.14
N VAL A 108 -44.22 14.16 27.34
CA VAL A 108 -45.50 13.45 27.47
C VAL A 108 -45.49 12.49 28.67
N ALA A 109 -44.33 11.99 29.10
CA ALA A 109 -44.22 11.14 30.29
C ALA A 109 -44.30 11.91 31.62
N SER A 110 -44.07 13.24 31.64
CA SER A 110 -44.12 14.06 32.87
C SER A 110 -45.47 14.75 33.12
N ASN A 111 -46.36 14.82 32.13
CA ASN A 111 -47.68 15.46 32.23
C ASN A 111 -48.85 14.46 32.25
N GLY A 112 -48.54 13.18 32.52
CA GLY A 112 -49.49 12.06 32.53
C GLY A 112 -49.64 11.36 33.88
N LEU A 113 -49.60 12.12 34.99
CA LEU A 113 -50.00 11.68 36.34
C LEU A 113 -50.80 12.79 37.04
#